data_AF-R9KZB0-F1
#
_entry.id   AF-R9KZB0-F1
#
_cell.length_a   1.000
_cell.length_b   1.000
_cell.length_c   1.000
_cell.angle_alpha   90.00
_cell.angle_beta   90.00
_cell.angle_gamma   90.00
#
_symmetry.space_group_name_H-M   'P 1'
#
loop_
_entity.id
_entity.type
_entity.pdbx_description
1 polymer ?
#
loop_
_entity_poly.entity_id
_entity_poly.type
_entity_poly.pdbx_seq_one_letter_code
_entity_poly.pdbx_strand_id
1 'polypeptide(L)'
;MNVILNEIKIIMEQNKEQYLPQVKSSDLEENGAVYFMNSKDGTEFEWYVNDKLPPFMMFYDDEAKMGAVKLLLYRDGTVQVIVFDNAGKNMCKEVYTRIECGEEQLLDLAVLLRHQAEDSGKWNANIESLCTDIPVSDEMRNTFLNHKSRYDEIKKMRVLMNQGALVSRRIVEEGWKVGFMYRREPNNPADSGWTFFAGNEDERYNSDVKNIVLMSLGEVCHDLDRDVYEYITAPVGTEFIRISETAFEVDKKNKAIFVTKR
;
A
#
# COMPACT_ATOMS: atom_id res chain seq x y z
N MET A 1 -25.44 -1.58 16.78
CA MET A 1 -24.23 -1.41 15.96
C MET A 1 -23.39 -2.69 16.02
N ASN A 2 -22.79 -3.09 14.89
CA ASN A 2 -21.90 -4.26 14.79
C ASN A 2 -20.85 -4.29 15.90
N VAL A 3 -20.56 -5.47 16.46
CA VAL A 3 -19.67 -5.64 17.62
C VAL A 3 -18.25 -5.14 17.33
N ILE A 4 -17.69 -5.43 16.16
CA ILE A 4 -16.34 -5.00 15.79
C ILE A 4 -16.29 -3.47 15.64
N LEU A 5 -17.33 -2.85 15.10
CA LEU A 5 -17.42 -1.38 15.01
C LEU A 5 -17.50 -0.73 16.40
N ASN A 6 -18.20 -1.35 17.36
CA ASN A 6 -18.18 -0.88 18.75
C ASN A 6 -16.77 -0.95 19.34
N GLU A 7 -16.03 -2.04 19.10
CA GLU A 7 -14.65 -2.17 19.57
C GLU A 7 -13.71 -1.13 18.93
N ILE A 8 -13.84 -0.88 17.63
CA ILE A 8 -13.12 0.20 16.93
C ILE A 8 -13.35 1.54 17.64
N LYS A 9 -14.60 1.90 17.95
CA LYS A 9 -14.91 3.15 18.65
C LYS A 9 -14.26 3.21 20.04
N ILE A 10 -14.36 2.12 20.81
CA ILE A 10 -13.77 2.05 22.15
C ILE A 10 -12.25 2.25 22.07
N ILE A 11 -11.57 1.56 21.16
CA ILE A 11 -10.13 1.67 20.96
C ILE A 11 -9.76 3.11 20.57
N MET A 12 -10.49 3.72 19.64
CA MET A 12 -10.19 5.08 19.19
C MET A 12 -10.41 6.11 20.30
N GLU A 13 -11.51 6.02 21.06
CA GLU A 13 -11.78 6.95 22.17
C GLU A 13 -10.73 6.80 23.29
N GLN A 14 -10.39 5.57 23.68
CA GLN A 14 -9.35 5.32 24.69
C GLN A 14 -8.00 5.93 24.29
N ASN A 15 -7.60 5.78 23.03
CA ASN A 15 -6.36 6.38 22.53
C ASN A 15 -6.46 7.91 22.44
N LYS A 16 -7.63 8.46 22.07
CA LYS A 16 -7.87 9.90 22.08
C LYS A 16 -7.75 10.46 23.50
N GLU A 17 -8.41 9.86 24.48
CA GLU A 17 -8.37 10.30 25.89
C GLU A 17 -6.96 10.21 26.48
N GLN A 18 -6.24 9.14 26.16
CA GLN A 18 -4.90 8.90 26.69
C GLN A 18 -3.86 9.87 26.12
N TYR A 19 -3.89 10.12 24.80
CA TYR A 19 -2.82 10.84 24.11
C TYR A 19 -3.19 12.26 23.67
N LEU A 20 -4.47 12.61 23.69
CA LEU A 20 -4.99 13.96 23.45
C LEU A 20 -5.95 14.40 24.58
N PRO A 21 -5.53 14.35 25.87
CA PRO A 21 -6.41 14.67 26.99
C PRO A 21 -6.91 16.13 26.97
N GLN A 22 -6.19 17.01 26.27
CA GLN A 22 -6.58 18.41 26.07
C GLN A 22 -7.71 18.60 25.04
N VAL A 23 -7.96 17.61 24.17
CA VAL A 23 -8.96 17.68 23.09
C VAL A 23 -10.29 17.15 23.60
N LYS A 24 -11.28 18.03 23.72
CA LYS A 24 -12.64 17.69 24.15
C LYS A 24 -13.41 17.09 22.98
N SER A 25 -14.48 16.35 23.27
CA SER A 25 -15.37 15.83 22.22
C SER A 25 -15.93 16.95 21.34
N SER A 26 -16.24 18.12 21.91
CA SER A 26 -16.71 19.30 21.16
C SER A 26 -15.68 19.91 20.21
N ASP A 27 -14.40 19.51 20.32
CA ASP A 27 -13.32 19.96 19.44
C ASP A 27 -13.14 18.99 18.25
N LEU A 28 -14.00 17.97 18.15
CA LEU A 28 -13.98 16.92 17.12
C LEU A 28 -15.31 16.90 16.36
N GLU A 29 -15.26 16.51 15.09
CA GLU A 29 -16.43 16.38 14.23
C GLU A 29 -17.52 15.51 14.88
N GLU A 30 -18.76 16.01 14.89
CA GLU A 30 -19.92 15.31 15.44
C GLU A 30 -19.69 14.75 16.86
N ASN A 31 -18.93 15.49 17.69
CA ASN A 31 -18.53 15.12 19.05
C ASN A 31 -17.63 13.87 19.15
N GLY A 32 -16.75 13.67 18.17
CA GLY A 32 -15.84 12.52 18.12
C GLY A 32 -16.38 11.34 17.33
N ALA A 33 -17.21 11.61 16.33
CA ALA A 33 -17.69 10.56 15.44
C ALA A 33 -16.53 9.84 14.73
N VAL A 34 -16.75 8.56 14.47
CA VAL A 34 -15.80 7.73 13.72
C VAL A 34 -16.31 7.60 12.29
N TYR A 35 -15.49 8.02 11.34
CA TYR A 35 -15.77 7.98 9.91
C TYR A 35 -15.07 6.81 9.26
N PHE A 36 -15.81 6.06 8.44
CA PHE A 36 -15.27 4.99 7.60
C PHE A 36 -14.81 5.56 6.26
N MET A 37 -13.50 5.64 6.06
CA MET A 37 -12.87 6.33 4.94
C MET A 37 -12.73 5.43 3.72
N ASN A 38 -13.86 4.96 3.20
CA ASN A 38 -13.88 4.01 2.08
C ASN A 38 -13.36 4.59 0.76
N SER A 39 -13.35 5.91 0.54
CA SER A 39 -13.00 6.50 -0.78
C SER A 39 -13.76 5.81 -1.93
N LYS A 40 -13.53 6.14 -3.21
CA LYS A 40 -14.22 5.46 -4.30
C LYS A 40 -13.65 4.05 -4.52
N ASP A 41 -14.48 3.01 -4.36
CA ASP A 41 -14.14 1.57 -4.49
C ASP A 41 -13.09 1.03 -3.48
N GLY A 42 -12.87 1.72 -2.36
CA GLY A 42 -11.74 1.41 -1.49
C GLY A 42 -11.93 0.20 -0.59
N THR A 43 -13.16 -0.27 -0.31
CA THR A 43 -13.32 -1.42 0.61
C THR A 43 -12.74 -2.69 0.03
N GLU A 44 -13.12 -3.03 -1.20
CA GLU A 44 -12.58 -4.23 -1.87
C GLU A 44 -11.09 -4.07 -2.18
N PHE A 45 -10.65 -2.89 -2.62
CA PHE A 45 -9.24 -2.63 -2.87
C PHE A 45 -8.39 -2.84 -1.61
N GLU A 46 -8.75 -2.20 -0.50
CA GLU A 46 -8.02 -2.37 0.76
C GLU A 46 -8.04 -3.82 1.24
N TRP A 47 -9.19 -4.50 1.09
CA TRP A 47 -9.34 -5.88 1.52
C TRP A 47 -8.48 -6.86 0.71
N TYR A 48 -8.56 -6.78 -0.62
CA TYR A 48 -7.89 -7.72 -1.51
C TYR A 48 -6.42 -7.38 -1.74
N VAL A 49 -6.08 -6.09 -1.81
CA VAL A 49 -4.73 -5.64 -2.15
C VAL A 49 -3.89 -5.36 -0.91
N ASN A 50 -4.46 -4.72 0.12
CA ASN A 50 -3.72 -4.26 1.30
C ASN A 50 -3.96 -5.10 2.56
N ASP A 51 -4.80 -6.13 2.47
CA ASP A 51 -5.13 -7.08 3.53
C ASP A 51 -5.66 -6.40 4.81
N LYS A 52 -6.47 -5.36 4.65
CA LYS A 52 -7.11 -4.58 5.73
C LYS A 52 -8.43 -3.96 5.30
N LEU A 53 -9.18 -3.41 6.23
CA LEU A 53 -10.31 -2.52 5.92
C LEU A 53 -9.83 -1.10 5.61
N PRO A 54 -10.66 -0.29 4.91
CA PRO A 54 -10.42 1.14 4.82
C PRO A 54 -10.25 1.79 6.20
N PRO A 55 -9.48 2.90 6.29
CA PRO A 55 -9.20 3.53 7.57
C PRO A 55 -10.44 4.04 8.26
N PHE A 56 -10.43 4.00 9.59
CA PHE A 56 -11.40 4.68 10.45
C PHE A 56 -10.77 5.95 11.02
N MET A 57 -11.48 7.07 10.96
CA MET A 57 -10.93 8.38 11.32
C MET A 57 -11.84 9.14 12.30
N MET A 58 -11.23 9.79 13.28
CA MET A 58 -11.81 10.93 13.99
C MET A 58 -11.13 12.20 13.49
N PHE A 59 -11.89 13.28 13.29
CA PHE A 59 -11.39 14.55 12.76
C PHE A 59 -11.55 15.68 13.77
N TYR A 60 -10.62 16.64 13.73
CA TYR A 60 -10.78 17.91 14.42
C TYR A 60 -11.91 18.72 13.79
N ASP A 61 -12.72 19.39 14.63
CA ASP A 61 -13.72 20.36 14.18
C ASP A 61 -13.12 21.75 14.05
N ASP A 62 -12.23 21.89 13.09
CA ASP A 62 -11.65 23.16 12.67
C ASP A 62 -11.80 23.36 11.16
N GLU A 63 -11.29 24.47 10.62
CA GLU A 63 -11.37 24.75 9.18
C GLU A 63 -10.61 23.72 8.33
N ALA A 64 -9.54 23.12 8.86
CA ALA A 64 -8.68 22.20 8.13
C ALA A 64 -9.23 20.77 8.12
N LYS A 65 -10.09 20.40 9.08
CA LYS A 65 -10.73 19.08 9.22
C LYS A 65 -9.71 17.94 9.16
N MET A 66 -8.56 18.14 9.81
CA MET A 66 -7.48 17.16 9.84
C MET A 66 -7.80 16.01 10.81
N GLY A 67 -7.19 14.84 10.58
CA GLY A 67 -7.39 13.68 11.43
C GLY A 67 -6.79 13.87 12.82
N ALA A 68 -7.54 13.55 13.86
CA ALA A 68 -7.07 13.46 15.25
C ALA A 68 -6.61 12.03 15.59
N VAL A 69 -7.39 11.03 15.17
CA VAL A 69 -7.09 9.61 15.39
C VAL A 69 -7.39 8.84 14.11
N LYS A 70 -6.44 8.01 13.68
CA LYS A 70 -6.57 7.07 12.58
C LYS A 70 -6.45 5.65 13.11
N LEU A 71 -7.37 4.79 12.74
CA LEU A 71 -7.32 3.36 13.03
C LEU A 71 -7.28 2.56 11.72
N LEU A 72 -6.36 1.61 11.64
CA LEU A 72 -6.25 0.60 10.59
C LEU A 72 -6.53 -0.76 11.20
N LEU A 73 -7.50 -1.49 10.65
CA LEU A 73 -7.87 -2.84 11.07
C LEU A 73 -7.53 -3.84 9.96
N TYR A 74 -6.58 -4.72 10.26
CA TYR A 74 -6.07 -5.74 9.34
C TYR A 74 -6.93 -7.01 9.38
N ARG A 75 -6.86 -7.81 8.31
CA ARG A 75 -7.64 -9.07 8.15
C ARG A 75 -7.35 -10.12 9.20
N ASP A 76 -6.18 -10.05 9.81
CA ASP A 76 -5.79 -10.93 10.90
C ASP A 76 -6.28 -10.43 12.26
N GLY A 77 -7.02 -9.31 12.35
CA GLY A 77 -7.48 -8.69 13.59
C GLY A 77 -6.47 -7.72 14.23
N THR A 78 -5.28 -7.56 13.66
CA THR A 78 -4.30 -6.57 14.12
C THR A 78 -4.87 -5.16 13.94
N VAL A 79 -4.66 -4.32 14.95
CA VAL A 79 -5.10 -2.92 14.95
C VAL A 79 -3.88 -2.01 15.09
N GLN A 80 -3.76 -1.04 14.20
CA GLN A 80 -2.79 0.05 14.29
C GLN A 80 -3.55 1.36 14.51
N VAL A 81 -3.23 2.06 15.59
CA VAL A 81 -3.79 3.37 15.93
C VAL A 81 -2.70 4.42 15.82
N ILE A 82 -2.98 5.49 15.08
CA ILE A 82 -2.09 6.63 14.89
C ILE A 82 -2.82 7.87 15.40
N VAL A 83 -2.18 8.60 16.31
CA VAL A 83 -2.75 9.79 16.94
C VAL A 83 -1.97 11.01 16.49
N PHE A 84 -2.70 12.08 16.17
CA PHE A 84 -2.14 13.32 15.66
C PHE A 84 -2.52 14.49 16.56
N ASP A 85 -1.52 15.19 17.09
CA ASP A 85 -1.70 16.42 17.85
C ASP A 85 -1.59 17.66 16.95
N ASN A 86 -1.62 18.85 17.56
CA ASN A 86 -1.47 20.13 16.88
C ASN A 86 -2.43 20.28 15.67
N ALA A 87 -3.72 19.99 15.90
CA ALA A 87 -4.76 20.01 14.88
C ALA A 87 -4.41 19.11 13.67
N GLY A 88 -3.89 17.91 13.94
CA GLY A 88 -3.65 16.86 12.94
C GLY A 88 -2.36 17.04 12.14
N LYS A 89 -1.52 18.03 12.47
CA LYS A 89 -0.29 18.35 11.72
C LYS A 89 0.91 17.50 12.10
N ASN A 90 0.87 16.84 13.26
CA ASN A 90 1.99 16.10 13.77
C ASN A 90 1.53 14.75 14.34
N MET A 91 2.17 13.67 13.90
CA MET A 91 1.95 12.34 14.45
C MET A 91 2.65 12.24 15.81
N CYS A 92 1.88 12.20 16.90
CA CYS A 92 2.42 12.18 18.25
C CYS A 92 2.54 10.76 18.85
N LYS A 93 1.71 9.82 18.38
CA LYS A 93 1.73 8.44 18.86
C LYS A 93 1.32 7.43 17.81
N GLU A 94 1.93 6.26 17.90
CA GLU A 94 1.55 5.05 17.19
C GLU A 94 1.44 3.90 18.21
N VAL A 95 0.33 3.15 18.14
CA VAL A 95 -0.01 2.06 19.06
C VAL A 95 -0.48 0.86 18.26
N TYR A 96 -0.03 -0.33 18.67
CA TYR A 96 -0.52 -1.60 18.11
C TYR A 96 -1.31 -2.35 19.18
N THR A 97 -2.47 -2.85 18.78
CA THR A 97 -3.35 -3.70 19.60
C THR A 97 -4.05 -4.70 18.69
N ARG A 98 -5.12 -5.34 19.17
CA ARG A 98 -5.86 -6.36 18.44
C ARG A 98 -7.34 -6.34 18.81
N ILE A 99 -8.17 -6.66 17.82
CA ILE A 99 -9.57 -7.04 18.03
C ILE A 99 -9.66 -8.56 17.91
N GLU A 100 -10.12 -9.21 18.98
CA GLU A 100 -10.22 -10.68 19.04
C GLU A 100 -11.44 -11.16 18.24
N CYS A 101 -11.22 -11.38 16.94
CA CYS A 101 -12.23 -11.86 16.01
C CYS A 101 -11.62 -12.80 14.97
N GLY A 102 -12.44 -13.67 14.39
CA GLY A 102 -12.04 -14.53 13.28
C GLY A 102 -12.04 -13.76 11.95
N GLU A 103 -11.23 -14.20 10.99
CA GLU A 103 -11.15 -13.62 9.65
C GLU A 103 -12.53 -13.59 8.95
N GLU A 104 -13.37 -14.61 9.18
CA GLU A 104 -14.74 -14.67 8.65
C GLU A 104 -15.63 -13.53 9.17
N GLN A 105 -15.48 -13.15 10.44
CA GLN A 105 -16.25 -12.04 11.02
C GLN A 105 -15.79 -10.69 10.46
N LEU A 106 -14.49 -10.54 10.18
CA LEU A 106 -13.94 -9.36 9.51
C LEU A 106 -14.34 -9.29 8.04
N LEU A 107 -14.43 -10.45 7.37
CA LEU A 107 -14.95 -10.54 6.01
C LEU A 107 -16.41 -10.10 5.97
N ASP A 108 -17.24 -10.58 6.90
CA ASP A 108 -18.62 -10.17 7.01
C ASP A 108 -18.73 -8.65 7.25
N LEU A 109 -17.87 -8.09 8.10
CA LEU A 109 -17.81 -6.64 8.29
C LEU A 109 -17.42 -5.91 6.99
N ALA A 110 -16.42 -6.40 6.24
CA ALA A 110 -16.01 -5.81 4.96
C ALA A 110 -17.16 -5.80 3.95
N VAL A 111 -17.84 -6.95 3.80
CA VAL A 111 -19.00 -7.12 2.93
C VAL A 111 -20.13 -6.16 3.32
N LEU A 112 -20.43 -6.09 4.62
CA LEU A 112 -21.47 -5.23 5.16
C LEU A 112 -21.17 -3.75 4.94
N LEU A 113 -19.94 -3.30 5.22
CA LEU A 113 -19.52 -1.92 5.03
C LEU A 113 -19.53 -1.53 3.56
N ARG A 114 -19.02 -2.39 2.66
CA ARG A 114 -19.08 -2.15 1.21
C ARG A 114 -20.52 -1.99 0.73
N HIS A 115 -21.43 -2.84 1.20
CA HIS A 115 -22.83 -2.77 0.83
C HIS A 115 -23.54 -1.53 1.39
N GLN A 116 -23.36 -1.25 2.69
CA GLN A 116 -24.04 -0.14 3.35
C GLN A 116 -23.48 1.23 2.99
N ALA A 117 -22.21 1.27 2.56
CA ALA A 117 -21.56 2.49 2.12
C ALA A 117 -21.58 2.59 0.58
N GLU A 118 -20.79 1.78 -0.12
CA GLU A 118 -20.51 1.94 -1.54
C GLU A 118 -21.71 1.66 -2.44
N ASP A 119 -22.43 0.54 -2.25
CA ASP A 119 -23.65 0.25 -3.04
C ASP A 119 -24.75 1.29 -2.81
N SER A 120 -24.74 1.94 -1.64
CA SER A 120 -25.69 2.97 -1.27
C SER A 120 -25.19 4.39 -1.60
N GLY A 121 -24.04 4.52 -2.26
CA GLY A 121 -23.45 5.81 -2.66
C GLY A 121 -23.00 6.70 -1.50
N LYS A 122 -22.74 6.13 -0.32
CA LYS A 122 -22.21 6.83 0.85
C LYS A 122 -20.69 6.70 0.92
N TRP A 123 -20.02 7.84 1.03
CA TRP A 123 -18.55 7.93 1.05
C TRP A 123 -18.09 8.66 2.29
N ASN A 124 -17.01 8.17 2.92
CA ASN A 124 -16.40 8.78 4.10
C ASN A 124 -17.44 9.07 5.19
N ALA A 125 -18.34 8.12 5.41
CA ALA A 125 -19.51 8.31 6.23
C ALA A 125 -19.20 8.04 7.71
N ASN A 126 -19.88 8.77 8.61
CA ASN A 126 -19.95 8.40 10.01
C ASN A 126 -20.52 6.96 10.10
N ILE A 127 -19.83 6.06 10.79
CA ILE A 127 -20.23 4.64 10.91
C ILE A 127 -21.60 4.46 11.56
N GLU A 128 -22.04 5.40 12.39
CA GLU A 128 -23.37 5.38 13.03
C GLU A 128 -24.50 5.67 12.04
N SER A 129 -24.19 6.29 10.89
CA SER A 129 -25.15 6.52 9.81
C SER A 129 -25.34 5.31 8.88
N LEU A 130 -24.56 4.24 9.10
CA LEU A 130 -24.59 3.01 8.32
C LEU A 130 -25.43 1.95 9.05
N CYS A 131 -26.29 1.24 8.32
CA CYS A 131 -27.13 0.20 8.92
C CYS A 131 -26.33 -1.09 9.09
N THR A 132 -25.60 -1.22 10.20
CA THR A 132 -24.65 -2.33 10.43
C THR A 132 -25.18 -3.42 11.37
N ASP A 133 -26.47 -3.36 11.73
CA ASP A 133 -27.15 -4.33 12.60
C ASP A 133 -27.93 -5.41 11.82
N ILE A 134 -27.74 -5.45 10.50
CA ILE A 134 -28.32 -6.47 9.63
C ILE A 134 -27.36 -7.64 9.45
N PRO A 135 -27.86 -8.86 9.26
CA PRO A 135 -27.03 -9.99 8.86
C PRO A 135 -26.50 -9.79 7.44
N VAL A 136 -25.30 -10.32 7.17
CA VAL A 136 -24.75 -10.43 5.82
C VAL A 136 -25.45 -11.56 5.09
N SER A 137 -26.04 -11.28 3.93
CA SER A 137 -26.66 -12.32 3.09
C SER A 137 -25.63 -13.04 2.22
N ASP A 138 -25.95 -14.26 1.80
CA ASP A 138 -25.13 -15.01 0.85
C ASP A 138 -24.92 -14.24 -0.47
N GLU A 139 -25.93 -13.49 -0.92
CA GLU A 139 -25.83 -12.66 -2.13
C GLU A 139 -24.78 -11.55 -1.99
N MET A 140 -24.81 -10.83 -0.86
CA MET A 140 -23.82 -9.78 -0.57
C MET A 140 -22.41 -10.38 -0.54
N ARG A 141 -22.26 -11.51 0.16
CA ARG A 141 -20.98 -12.20 0.32
C ARG A 141 -20.44 -12.73 -0.99
N ASN A 142 -21.28 -13.42 -1.78
CA ASN A 142 -20.89 -13.96 -3.08
C ASN A 142 -20.50 -12.84 -4.06
N THR A 143 -21.24 -11.73 -4.07
CA THR A 143 -20.90 -10.56 -4.90
C THR A 143 -19.51 -10.05 -4.57
N PHE A 144 -19.22 -9.82 -3.30
CA PHE A 144 -17.91 -9.34 -2.84
C PHE A 144 -16.79 -10.32 -3.21
N LEU A 145 -16.96 -11.62 -2.94
CA LEU A 145 -15.95 -12.65 -3.21
C LEU A 145 -15.68 -12.88 -4.70
N ASN A 146 -16.71 -12.77 -5.55
CA ASN A 146 -16.57 -12.91 -7.01
C ASN A 146 -15.72 -11.81 -7.64
N HIS A 147 -15.49 -10.70 -6.94
CA HIS A 147 -14.66 -9.60 -7.41
C HIS A 147 -13.17 -9.79 -7.11
N LYS A 148 -12.77 -10.78 -6.30
CA LYS A 148 -11.38 -10.99 -5.87
C LYS A 148 -10.38 -10.99 -7.03
N SER A 149 -10.70 -11.71 -8.11
CA SER A 149 -9.80 -11.86 -9.27
C SER A 149 -9.53 -10.54 -10.01
N ARG A 150 -10.41 -9.54 -9.88
CA ARG A 150 -10.19 -8.19 -10.45
C ARG A 150 -8.97 -7.50 -9.85
N TYR A 151 -8.56 -7.92 -8.65
CA TYR A 151 -7.45 -7.33 -7.92
C TYR A 151 -6.15 -8.15 -8.01
N ASP A 152 -6.16 -9.32 -8.66
CA ASP A 152 -5.00 -10.22 -8.69
C ASP A 152 -3.78 -9.56 -9.36
N GLU A 153 -3.99 -8.85 -10.46
CA GLU A 153 -2.92 -8.18 -11.21
C GLU A 153 -2.29 -7.05 -10.39
N ILE A 154 -3.12 -6.16 -9.83
CA ILE A 154 -2.63 -5.06 -9.01
C ILE A 154 -2.00 -5.55 -7.70
N LYS A 155 -2.51 -6.63 -7.10
CA LYS A 155 -1.89 -7.27 -5.92
C LYS A 155 -0.52 -7.82 -6.29
N LYS A 156 -0.40 -8.55 -7.40
CA LYS A 156 0.89 -9.06 -7.90
C LYS A 156 1.87 -7.93 -8.18
N MET A 157 1.42 -6.85 -8.82
CA MET A 157 2.24 -5.69 -9.12
C MET A 157 2.71 -4.98 -7.84
N ARG A 158 1.82 -4.74 -6.88
CA ARG A 158 2.17 -4.18 -5.56
C ARG A 158 3.25 -5.01 -4.86
N VAL A 159 3.10 -6.34 -4.85
CA VAL A 159 4.09 -7.24 -4.25
C VAL A 159 5.42 -7.13 -4.97
N LEU A 160 5.41 -7.20 -6.31
CA LEU A 160 6.61 -7.11 -7.14
C LEU A 160 7.36 -5.77 -6.95
N MET A 161 6.64 -4.65 -6.90
CA MET A 161 7.22 -3.32 -6.70
C MET A 161 7.87 -3.15 -5.32
N ASN A 162 7.39 -3.88 -4.30
CA ASN A 162 7.97 -3.88 -2.96
C ASN A 162 9.14 -4.86 -2.79
N GLN A 163 9.38 -5.74 -3.76
CA GLN A 163 10.55 -6.64 -3.72
C GLN A 163 11.84 -5.86 -4.03
N GLY A 164 12.94 -6.32 -3.44
CA GLY A 164 14.26 -5.78 -3.66
C GLY A 164 14.82 -6.12 -5.05
N ALA A 165 15.64 -5.24 -5.58
CA ALA A 165 16.43 -5.42 -6.77
C ALA A 165 17.88 -4.99 -6.52
N LEU A 166 18.80 -5.60 -7.25
CA LEU A 166 20.22 -5.24 -7.23
C LEU A 166 20.48 -4.14 -8.25
N VAL A 167 21.06 -3.03 -7.82
CA VAL A 167 21.24 -1.84 -8.67
C VAL A 167 22.68 -1.35 -8.60
N SER A 168 23.29 -1.14 -9.76
CA SER A 168 24.62 -0.53 -9.85
C SER A 168 24.63 0.88 -9.25
N ARG A 169 25.66 1.19 -8.43
CA ARG A 169 25.88 2.54 -7.90
C ARG A 169 26.04 3.60 -8.99
N ARG A 170 26.41 3.22 -10.22
CA ARG A 170 26.41 4.15 -11.37
C ARG A 170 25.01 4.71 -11.64
N ILE A 171 23.98 3.89 -11.49
CA ILE A 171 22.60 4.32 -11.66
C ILE A 171 22.20 5.19 -10.47
N VAL A 172 22.50 4.76 -9.24
CA VAL A 172 22.03 5.44 -8.02
C VAL A 172 22.74 6.79 -7.79
N GLU A 173 24.06 6.83 -7.94
CA GLU A 173 24.92 7.94 -7.49
C GLU A 173 25.44 8.80 -8.64
N GLU A 174 25.75 8.21 -9.80
CA GLU A 174 26.34 8.95 -10.91
C GLU A 174 25.31 9.49 -11.93
N GLY A 175 24.03 9.17 -11.76
CA GLY A 175 22.94 9.69 -12.60
C GLY A 175 22.69 8.91 -13.90
N TRP A 176 23.30 7.74 -14.10
CA TRP A 176 23.07 6.93 -15.30
C TRP A 176 21.67 6.31 -15.31
N LYS A 177 21.05 6.22 -16.49
CA LYS A 177 19.87 5.36 -16.71
C LYS A 177 20.28 3.89 -16.76
N VAL A 178 19.29 3.00 -16.60
CA VAL A 178 19.49 1.55 -16.78
C VAL A 178 19.81 1.30 -18.25
N GLY A 179 21.01 0.81 -18.55
CA GLY A 179 21.41 0.40 -19.90
C GLY A 179 21.29 -1.11 -20.11
N PHE A 180 21.49 -1.89 -19.06
CA PHE A 180 21.37 -3.35 -19.09
C PHE A 180 20.64 -3.84 -17.86
N MET A 181 19.72 -4.79 -18.05
CA MET A 181 18.99 -5.41 -16.95
C MET A 181 18.72 -6.87 -17.23
N TYR A 182 18.67 -7.67 -16.17
CA TYR A 182 18.28 -9.07 -16.29
C TYR A 182 17.47 -9.52 -15.09
N ARG A 183 16.72 -10.61 -15.28
CA ARG A 183 15.98 -11.28 -14.21
C ARG A 183 16.49 -12.70 -13.98
N ARG A 184 16.93 -13.00 -12.76
CA ARG A 184 17.28 -14.35 -12.30
C ARG A 184 16.19 -14.91 -11.39
N GLU A 185 16.35 -16.18 -11.02
CA GLU A 185 15.53 -16.80 -9.99
C GLU A 185 15.68 -16.00 -8.68
N PRO A 186 14.58 -15.53 -8.07
CA PRO A 186 14.62 -14.91 -6.75
C PRO A 186 15.28 -15.79 -5.71
N ASN A 187 16.17 -15.22 -4.89
CA ASN A 187 16.81 -15.96 -3.80
C ASN A 187 15.85 -16.22 -2.62
N ASN A 188 14.84 -15.37 -2.45
CA ASN A 188 13.83 -15.46 -1.40
C ASN A 188 12.57 -14.63 -1.79
N PRO A 189 11.46 -14.69 -1.04
CA PRO A 189 10.23 -13.97 -1.40
C PRO A 189 10.33 -12.44 -1.47
N ALA A 190 11.34 -11.84 -0.84
CA ALA A 190 11.59 -10.40 -0.89
C ALA A 190 12.50 -9.99 -2.05
N ASP A 191 13.13 -10.94 -2.75
CA ASP A 191 13.94 -10.69 -3.94
C ASP A 191 13.06 -10.69 -5.19
N SER A 192 13.17 -9.68 -6.04
CA SER A 192 12.41 -9.61 -7.31
C SER A 192 13.06 -10.46 -8.42
N GLY A 193 14.33 -10.82 -8.23
CA GLY A 193 15.21 -11.42 -9.23
C GLY A 193 15.83 -10.40 -10.18
N TRP A 194 15.46 -9.12 -10.12
CA TRP A 194 15.96 -8.10 -11.03
C TRP A 194 17.34 -7.58 -10.61
N THR A 195 18.20 -7.39 -11.62
CA THR A 195 19.46 -6.67 -11.48
C THR A 195 19.59 -5.62 -12.59
N PHE A 196 20.06 -4.43 -12.24
CA PHE A 196 20.14 -3.27 -13.12
C PHE A 196 21.56 -2.68 -13.16
N PHE A 197 22.05 -2.39 -14.37
CA PHE A 197 23.36 -1.81 -14.66
C PHE A 197 23.22 -0.63 -15.63
N ALA A 198 24.17 0.30 -15.59
CA ALA A 198 24.25 1.39 -16.57
C ALA A 198 24.68 0.88 -17.96
N GLY A 199 25.31 -0.29 -18.03
CA GLY A 199 25.79 -0.92 -19.26
C GLY A 199 27.17 -0.45 -19.71
N ASN A 200 27.84 0.38 -18.91
CA ASN A 200 29.19 0.89 -19.14
C ASN A 200 30.19 0.53 -18.03
N GLU A 201 29.80 -0.39 -17.15
CA GLU A 201 30.64 -0.99 -16.13
C GLU A 201 31.67 -1.95 -16.74
N ASP A 202 32.89 -1.95 -16.20
CA ASP A 202 33.90 -2.95 -16.55
C ASP A 202 33.82 -4.19 -15.65
N GLU A 203 34.56 -5.24 -15.99
CA GLU A 203 34.57 -6.50 -15.22
C GLU A 203 35.04 -6.31 -13.77
N ARG A 204 35.95 -5.37 -13.51
CA ARG A 204 36.46 -5.10 -12.15
C ARG A 204 35.37 -4.44 -11.31
N TYR A 205 34.61 -3.54 -11.90
CA TYR A 205 33.49 -2.88 -11.26
C TYR A 205 32.38 -3.89 -10.93
N ASN A 206 32.00 -4.72 -11.91
CA ASN A 206 30.92 -5.70 -11.75
C ASN A 206 31.24 -6.83 -10.76
N SER A 207 32.53 -7.09 -10.47
CA SER A 207 32.95 -8.12 -9.53
C SER A 207 33.04 -7.65 -8.07
N ASP A 208 32.91 -6.35 -7.80
CA ASP A 208 32.90 -5.82 -6.43
C ASP A 208 31.47 -5.57 -5.94
N VAL A 209 31.04 -6.34 -4.95
CA VAL A 209 29.71 -6.22 -4.32
C VAL A 209 29.46 -4.82 -3.74
N LYS A 210 30.51 -4.06 -3.38
CA LYS A 210 30.36 -2.69 -2.87
C LYS A 210 29.74 -1.75 -3.90
N ASN A 211 29.84 -2.08 -5.18
CA ASN A 211 29.29 -1.30 -6.28
C ASN A 211 27.80 -1.57 -6.53
N ILE A 212 27.18 -2.46 -5.75
CA ILE A 212 25.76 -2.81 -5.84
C ILE A 212 25.02 -2.26 -4.61
N VAL A 213 23.83 -1.73 -4.86
CA VAL A 213 22.86 -1.29 -3.85
C VAL A 213 21.64 -2.20 -3.94
N LEU A 214 21.11 -2.60 -2.79
CA LEU A 214 19.80 -3.24 -2.69
C LEU A 214 18.77 -2.15 -2.41
N MET A 215 17.75 -2.04 -3.26
CA MET A 215 16.62 -1.12 -3.08
C MET A 215 15.35 -1.73 -3.67
N SER A 216 14.19 -1.16 -3.38
CA SER A 216 12.94 -1.69 -3.93
C SER A 216 12.87 -1.49 -5.44
N LEU A 217 12.24 -2.44 -6.13
CA LEU A 217 12.00 -2.34 -7.57
C LEU A 217 11.15 -1.11 -7.92
N GLY A 218 10.24 -0.73 -7.02
CA GLY A 218 9.45 0.49 -7.13
C GLY A 218 10.29 1.75 -7.13
N GLU A 219 11.29 1.88 -6.26
CA GLU A 219 12.22 3.03 -6.27
C GLU A 219 13.02 3.08 -7.58
N VAL A 220 13.44 1.93 -8.11
CA VAL A 220 14.09 1.88 -9.44
C VAL A 220 13.15 2.45 -10.51
N CYS A 221 11.89 2.03 -10.54
CA CYS A 221 10.94 2.48 -11.56
C CYS A 221 10.52 3.94 -11.39
N HIS A 222 10.31 4.42 -10.17
CA HIS A 222 9.75 5.76 -9.94
C HIS A 222 10.81 6.85 -9.88
N ASP A 223 11.93 6.57 -9.20
CA ASP A 223 12.92 7.59 -8.81
C ASP A 223 14.16 7.55 -9.70
N LEU A 224 14.49 6.38 -10.27
CA LEU A 224 15.67 6.22 -11.12
C LEU A 224 15.32 6.17 -12.61
N ASP A 225 14.43 5.28 -13.06
CA ASP A 225 14.23 5.07 -14.49
C ASP A 225 12.83 4.53 -14.82
N ARG A 226 11.93 5.44 -15.20
CA ARG A 226 10.52 5.11 -15.49
C ARG A 226 10.33 4.20 -16.70
N ASP A 227 11.29 4.19 -17.62
CA ASP A 227 11.23 3.36 -18.82
C ASP A 227 11.31 1.86 -18.49
N VAL A 228 11.85 1.51 -17.32
CA VAL A 228 11.98 0.13 -16.85
C VAL A 228 10.63 -0.51 -16.54
N TYR A 229 9.63 0.29 -16.14
CA TYR A 229 8.34 -0.21 -15.64
C TYR A 229 7.62 -1.15 -16.62
N GLU A 230 7.75 -0.91 -17.93
CA GLU A 230 7.11 -1.76 -18.96
C GLU A 230 7.68 -3.18 -19.03
N TYR A 231 8.86 -3.42 -18.44
CA TYR A 231 9.62 -4.65 -18.60
C TYR A 231 9.70 -5.50 -17.33
N ILE A 232 9.32 -4.97 -16.16
CA ILE A 232 9.54 -5.64 -14.86
C ILE A 232 8.76 -6.94 -14.67
N THR A 233 7.71 -7.16 -15.47
CA THR A 233 6.91 -8.39 -15.45
C THR A 233 7.46 -9.49 -16.36
N ALA A 234 8.55 -9.21 -17.09
CA ALA A 234 9.20 -10.21 -17.94
C ALA A 234 9.62 -11.46 -17.15
N PRO A 235 9.57 -12.65 -17.77
CA PRO A 235 9.85 -13.91 -17.08
C PRO A 235 11.31 -13.98 -16.60
N VAL A 236 11.53 -14.83 -15.59
CA VAL A 236 12.89 -15.18 -15.15
C VAL A 236 13.69 -15.72 -16.33
N GLY A 237 14.97 -15.34 -16.41
CA GLY A 237 15.88 -15.67 -17.51
C GLY A 237 15.92 -14.61 -18.62
N THR A 238 15.11 -13.56 -18.54
CA THR A 238 15.14 -12.48 -19.53
C THR A 238 16.30 -11.52 -19.28
N GLU A 239 16.94 -11.08 -20.36
CA GLU A 239 17.98 -10.05 -20.37
C GLU A 239 17.58 -8.97 -21.39
N PHE A 240 17.70 -7.70 -21.03
CA PHE A 240 17.36 -6.56 -21.86
C PHE A 240 18.53 -5.58 -21.97
N ILE A 241 18.67 -4.99 -23.15
CA ILE A 241 19.55 -3.83 -23.38
C ILE A 241 18.71 -2.63 -23.79
N ARG A 242 19.10 -1.45 -23.31
CA ARG A 242 18.53 -0.18 -23.76
C ARG A 242 18.99 0.09 -25.20
N ILE A 243 18.07 0.50 -26.05
CA ILE A 243 18.33 0.78 -27.48
C ILE A 243 18.05 2.23 -27.87
N SER A 244 17.38 2.98 -27.01
CA SER A 244 17.10 4.41 -27.18
C SER A 244 16.90 5.08 -25.83
N GLU A 245 16.62 6.39 -25.85
CA GLU A 245 16.35 7.17 -24.64
C GLU A 245 15.21 6.60 -23.77
N THR A 246 14.28 5.83 -24.34
CA THR A 246 13.08 5.35 -23.62
C THR A 246 12.75 3.87 -23.83
N ALA A 247 13.53 3.11 -24.60
CA ALA A 247 13.15 1.75 -24.99
C ALA A 247 14.26 0.72 -24.79
N PHE A 248 13.84 -0.51 -24.50
CA PHE A 248 14.66 -1.70 -24.37
C PHE A 248 14.23 -2.79 -25.36
N GLU A 249 15.16 -3.70 -25.67
CA GLU A 249 14.88 -4.95 -26.38
C GLU A 249 15.61 -6.12 -25.71
N VAL A 250 15.14 -7.35 -25.98
CA VAL A 250 15.80 -8.57 -25.50
C VAL A 250 17.22 -8.66 -26.07
N ASP A 251 18.19 -8.87 -25.19
CA ASP A 251 19.59 -8.92 -25.55
C ASP A 251 19.94 -10.19 -26.35
N LYS A 252 20.21 -10.01 -27.65
CA LYS A 252 20.68 -11.06 -28.56
C LYS A 252 22.21 -11.10 -28.69
N LYS A 253 22.94 -10.37 -27.84
CA LYS A 253 24.40 -10.26 -27.83
C LYS A 253 25.01 -9.75 -29.13
N ASN A 254 24.26 -8.93 -29.87
CA ASN A 254 24.63 -8.47 -31.21
C ASN A 254 24.55 -6.93 -31.39
N LYS A 255 24.19 -6.18 -30.35
CA LYS A 255 24.10 -4.71 -30.37
C LYS A 255 24.84 -4.12 -29.18
N ALA A 256 25.30 -2.89 -29.36
CA ALA A 256 25.81 -2.09 -28.26
C ALA A 256 24.65 -1.58 -27.40
N ILE A 257 24.93 -1.43 -26.10
CA ILE A 257 23.99 -0.82 -25.15
C ILE A 257 23.93 0.68 -25.40
N PHE A 258 22.73 1.24 -25.51
CA PHE A 258 22.53 2.69 -25.50
C PHE A 258 22.66 3.19 -24.06
N VAL A 259 23.68 4.01 -23.80
CA VAL A 259 24.00 4.53 -22.47
C VAL A 259 23.67 6.02 -22.42
N THR A 260 22.92 6.44 -21.41
CA THR A 260 22.45 7.83 -21.25
C THR A 260 22.32 8.20 -19.76
N LYS A 261 22.31 9.50 -19.44
CA LYS A 261 22.10 10.03 -18.09
C LYS A 261 20.72 10.69 -17.98
N ARG A 262 20.22 10.77 -16.76
CA ARG A 262 18.96 11.45 -16.40
C ARG A 262 19.08 12.96 -16.44
#